data_AF-A0A7S2VCN7-F1
#
_entry.id   AF-A0A7S2VCN7-F1
#
_cell.length_a   1.000
_cell.length_b   1.000
_cell.length_c   1.000
_cell.angle_alpha   90.00
_cell.angle_beta   90.00
_cell.angle_gamma   90.00
#
_symmetry.space_group_name_H-M   'P 1'
#
loop_
_entity.id
_entity.type
_entity.pdbx_description
1 polymer ?
#
loop_
_entity_poly.entity_id
_entity_poly.type
_entity_poly.pdbx_seq_one_letter_code
_entity_poly.pdbx_strand_id
1 'polypeptide(L)'
;AWGGHLSLCRYFREYFDMYDDSPDEAGNYAADLADMAGHTAVAQYLREECSSQTLESLQVLGLTSVSQRHDRQAIKRAYHKAARELHPDRIIASCATSSNQDRLGANPLGEIQTPNDLESSKDQTILQFTKLSVAYRHLMDENGVGTQCNPKHKLPLLLTATAASACSSKEVQAGDANGGVAVGDCDQQNNNTDRFAAQLTAVVAEYNDKGLDISNLRKKWKQLWPDSEFPPPNRRCQPNQSLSTTATRKKGKKTTMRQWLEENASDIVLLRKDERGIVRIYAKYPPTKSTPS
;
A
#
# COMPACT_ATOMS: atom_id res chain seq x y z
N ALA A 1 14.03 16.45 12.63
CA ALA A 1 14.04 15.12 11.98
C ALA A 1 15.42 14.74 11.44
N TRP A 2 15.95 15.42 10.41
CA TRP A 2 17.21 15.05 9.74
C TRP A 2 18.42 14.90 10.67
N GLY A 3 18.56 15.74 11.70
CA GLY A 3 19.65 15.64 12.69
C GLY A 3 19.44 14.64 13.83
N GLY A 4 18.34 13.87 13.84
CA GLY A 4 18.12 12.81 14.83
C GLY A 4 17.73 13.26 16.25
N HIS A 5 17.45 14.54 16.47
CA HIS A 5 17.11 15.08 17.79
C HIS A 5 15.67 14.78 18.22
N LEU A 6 15.44 13.58 18.79
CA LEU A 6 14.11 13.14 19.27
C LEU A 6 13.52 14.07 20.34
N SER A 7 14.34 14.55 21.28
CA SER A 7 13.90 15.47 22.34
C SER A 7 13.33 16.77 21.79
N LEU A 8 13.94 17.31 20.73
CA LEU A 8 13.45 18.51 20.06
C LEU A 8 12.12 18.26 19.34
N CYS A 9 11.96 17.10 18.69
CA CYS A 9 10.68 16.72 18.09
C CYS A 9 9.57 16.61 19.14
N ARG A 10 9.84 16.01 20.32
CA ARG A 10 8.90 15.96 21.44
C ARG A 10 8.52 17.34 21.94
N TYR A 11 9.51 18.20 22.16
CA TYR A 11 9.29 19.57 22.57
C TYR A 11 8.37 20.32 21.60
N PHE A 12 8.62 20.20 20.29
CA PHE A 12 7.75 20.81 19.29
C PHE A 12 6.33 20.26 19.30
N ARG A 13 6.17 18.94 19.46
CA ARG A 13 4.86 18.31 19.54
C ARG A 13 4.07 18.79 20.77
N GLU A 14 4.71 18.81 21.93
CA GLU A 14 4.10 19.11 23.23
C GLU A 14 3.75 20.59 23.40
N TYR A 15 4.62 21.50 22.96
CA TYR A 15 4.47 22.94 23.23
C TYR A 15 3.89 23.74 22.06
N PHE A 16 4.01 23.23 20.82
CA PHE A 16 3.58 23.95 19.61
C PHE A 16 2.51 23.21 18.82
N ASP A 17 2.06 22.04 19.30
CA ASP A 17 1.07 21.20 18.62
C ASP A 17 1.47 20.91 17.16
N MET A 18 2.78 20.72 16.90
CA MET A 18 3.28 20.52 15.55
C MET A 18 3.15 19.04 15.14
N TYR A 19 2.49 18.82 13.99
CA TYR A 19 2.28 17.52 13.36
C TYR A 19 3.17 17.34 12.14
N ASP A 20 3.41 16.09 11.75
CA ASP A 20 4.14 15.72 10.55
C ASP A 20 3.17 15.47 9.38
N ASP A 21 2.30 16.44 9.10
CA ASP A 21 1.22 16.33 8.09
C ASP A 21 1.50 17.11 6.81
N SER A 22 2.59 17.88 6.79
CA SER A 22 2.96 18.78 5.71
C SER A 22 4.29 18.35 5.10
N PRO A 23 4.31 17.85 3.84
CA PRO A 23 5.55 17.43 3.19
C PRO A 23 6.38 18.63 2.71
N ASP A 24 7.68 18.40 2.49
CA ASP A 24 8.58 19.34 1.84
C ASP A 24 8.29 19.48 0.32
N GLU A 25 9.04 20.35 -0.37
CA GLU A 25 8.92 20.54 -1.84
C GLU A 25 9.15 19.27 -2.66
N ALA A 26 9.85 18.28 -2.09
CA ALA A 26 10.11 16.98 -2.71
C ALA A 26 9.05 15.92 -2.38
N GLY A 27 8.08 16.25 -1.53
CA GLY A 27 7.03 15.35 -1.06
C GLY A 27 7.45 14.45 0.11
N ASN A 28 8.54 14.78 0.82
CA ASN A 28 8.98 14.02 1.99
C ASN A 28 8.42 14.62 3.27
N TYR A 29 7.93 13.75 4.14
CA TYR A 29 7.56 14.10 5.50
C TYR A 29 8.78 14.12 6.42
N ALA A 30 8.66 14.73 7.59
CA ALA A 30 9.72 14.75 8.59
C ALA A 30 10.11 13.31 8.99
N ALA A 31 9.16 12.38 9.08
CA ALA A 31 9.42 10.96 9.31
C ALA A 31 10.28 10.33 8.20
N ASP A 32 10.00 10.65 6.93
CA ASP A 32 10.78 10.16 5.79
C ASP A 32 12.21 10.70 5.82
N LEU A 33 12.37 12.00 6.13
CA LEU A 33 13.68 12.63 6.29
C LEU A 33 14.50 11.98 7.42
N ALA A 34 13.84 11.61 8.53
CA ALA A 34 14.49 10.90 9.62
C ALA A 34 14.93 9.48 9.21
N ASP A 35 14.09 8.74 8.49
CA ASP A 35 14.44 7.40 7.99
C ASP A 35 15.58 7.43 6.98
N MET A 36 15.55 8.37 6.04
CA MET A 36 16.63 8.54 5.05
C MET A 36 17.97 8.87 5.72
N ALA A 37 17.94 9.58 6.87
CA ALA A 37 19.12 9.87 7.68
C ALA A 37 19.51 8.71 8.63
N GLY A 38 18.74 7.62 8.67
CA GLY A 38 19.00 6.47 9.54
C GLY A 38 18.55 6.65 11.01
N HIS A 39 17.73 7.65 11.29
CA HIS A 39 17.21 7.96 12.63
C HIS A 39 15.87 7.28 12.89
N THR A 40 15.87 5.95 12.94
CA THR A 40 14.65 5.12 13.06
C THR A 40 13.78 5.47 14.27
N ALA A 41 14.37 5.76 15.43
CA ALA A 41 13.61 6.14 16.63
C ALA A 41 12.85 7.48 16.45
N VAL A 42 13.42 8.43 15.71
CA VAL A 42 12.77 9.71 15.40
C VAL A 42 11.66 9.50 14.38
N ALA A 43 11.91 8.73 13.33
CA ALA A 43 10.92 8.42 12.32
C ALA A 43 9.72 7.67 12.91
N GLN A 44 9.98 6.68 13.78
CA GLN A 44 8.94 5.95 14.50
C GLN A 44 8.10 6.91 15.36
N TYR A 45 8.74 7.73 16.19
CA TYR A 45 8.03 8.71 17.02
C TYR A 45 7.17 9.68 16.19
N LEU A 46 7.68 10.19 15.06
CA LEU A 46 6.93 11.11 14.21
C LEU A 46 5.68 10.45 13.61
N ARG A 47 5.80 9.22 13.12
CA ARG A 47 4.65 8.45 12.59
C ARG A 47 3.62 8.10 13.64
N GLU A 48 4.11 7.87 14.85
CA GLU A 48 3.29 7.40 15.96
C GLU A 48 2.56 8.56 16.65
N GLU A 49 3.30 9.59 17.05
CA GLU A 49 2.83 10.60 17.98
C GLU A 49 2.53 11.94 17.30
N CYS A 50 3.02 12.15 16.08
CA CYS A 50 2.87 13.40 15.34
C CYS A 50 1.92 13.27 14.15
N SER A 51 0.99 12.31 14.16
CA SER A 51 -0.05 12.13 13.15
C SER A 51 -1.36 12.83 13.52
N SER A 52 -1.77 13.84 12.75
CA SER A 52 -3.06 14.54 12.95
C SER A 52 -4.26 13.61 12.73
N GLN A 53 -4.20 12.75 11.70
CA GLN A 53 -5.25 11.75 11.41
C GLN A 53 -5.47 10.77 12.58
N THR A 54 -4.41 10.44 13.31
CA THR A 54 -4.51 9.61 14.51
C THR A 54 -5.29 10.31 15.60
N LEU A 55 -4.99 11.59 15.84
CA LEU A 55 -5.73 12.39 16.81
C LEU A 55 -7.20 12.55 16.41
N GLU A 56 -7.48 12.84 15.14
CA GLU A 56 -8.85 12.91 14.62
C GLU A 56 -9.62 11.60 14.84
N SER A 57 -8.96 10.46 14.59
CA SER A 57 -9.57 9.15 14.81
C SER A 57 -9.86 8.87 16.29
N LEU A 58 -8.96 9.27 17.17
CA LEU A 58 -9.17 9.18 18.63
C LEU A 58 -10.34 10.08 19.05
N GLN A 59 -10.41 11.31 18.54
CA GLN A 59 -11.51 12.24 18.83
C GLN A 59 -12.86 11.71 18.37
N VAL A 60 -12.95 11.08 17.19
CA VAL A 60 -14.17 10.44 16.70
C VAL A 60 -14.65 9.31 17.63
N LEU A 61 -13.73 8.60 18.28
CA LEU A 61 -14.05 7.60 19.30
C LEU A 61 -14.32 8.19 20.70
N GLY A 62 -14.17 9.51 20.88
CA GLY A 62 -14.27 10.17 22.18
C GLY A 62 -13.08 9.89 23.11
N LEU A 63 -11.92 9.54 22.56
CA LEU A 63 -10.66 9.36 23.27
C LEU A 63 -9.83 10.64 23.14
N THR A 64 -9.49 11.26 24.27
CA THR A 64 -8.77 12.54 24.29
C THR A 64 -7.28 12.38 24.58
N SER A 65 -6.87 11.25 25.17
CA SER A 65 -5.48 11.04 25.55
C SER A 65 -4.73 10.22 24.50
N VAL A 66 -3.58 10.73 24.08
CA VAL A 66 -2.65 10.02 23.17
C VAL A 66 -2.19 8.70 23.80
N SER A 67 -2.11 8.62 25.14
CA SER A 67 -1.78 7.38 25.84
C SER A 67 -2.76 6.23 25.57
N GLN A 68 -4.01 6.52 25.22
CA GLN A 68 -5.03 5.52 24.93
C GLN A 68 -4.88 4.89 23.55
N ARG A 69 -4.03 5.47 22.68
CA ARG A 69 -3.74 4.95 21.34
C ARG A 69 -3.22 3.52 21.35
N HIS A 70 -2.39 3.18 22.35
CA HIS A 70 -1.82 1.84 22.46
C HIS A 70 -2.74 0.86 23.22
N ASP A 71 -3.78 1.35 23.91
CA ASP A 71 -4.76 0.50 24.58
C ASP A 71 -5.84 0.05 23.59
N ARG A 72 -5.57 -1.05 22.89
CA ARG A 72 -6.51 -1.68 21.95
C ARG A 72 -7.85 -2.03 22.61
N GLN A 73 -7.88 -2.30 23.92
CA GLN A 73 -9.12 -2.61 24.63
C GLN A 73 -9.92 -1.35 24.95
N ALA A 74 -9.28 -0.22 25.27
CA ALA A 74 -9.96 1.06 25.36
C ALA A 74 -10.58 1.46 24.01
N ILE A 75 -9.83 1.33 22.91
CA ILE A 75 -10.31 1.62 21.55
C ILE A 75 -11.54 0.77 21.21
N LYS A 76 -11.48 -0.55 21.42
CA LYS A 76 -12.63 -1.45 21.19
C LYS A 76 -13.84 -1.09 22.03
N ARG A 77 -13.64 -0.81 23.32
CA ARG A 77 -14.75 -0.43 24.23
C ARG A 77 -15.40 0.88 23.81
N ALA A 78 -14.59 1.88 23.45
CA ALA A 78 -15.07 3.18 22.96
C ALA A 78 -15.86 3.01 21.66
N TYR A 79 -15.33 2.26 20.69
CA TYR A 79 -16.01 1.95 19.44
C TYR A 79 -17.35 1.23 19.68
N HIS A 80 -17.37 0.13 20.44
CA HIS A 80 -18.62 -0.59 20.71
C HIS A 80 -19.65 0.22 21.49
N LYS A 81 -19.21 1.17 22.33
CA LYS A 81 -20.12 2.11 22.99
C LYS A 81 -20.74 3.06 21.97
N ALA A 82 -19.92 3.77 21.20
CA ALA A 82 -20.37 4.73 20.20
C ALA A 82 -21.20 4.05 19.08
N ALA A 83 -20.81 2.84 18.65
CA ALA A 83 -21.53 2.08 17.63
C ALA A 83 -22.92 1.67 18.09
N ARG A 84 -23.13 1.34 19.37
CA ARG A 84 -24.46 1.04 19.93
C ARG A 84 -25.36 2.29 20.02
N GLU A 85 -24.76 3.47 20.11
CA GLU A 85 -25.47 4.74 20.16
C GLU A 85 -25.86 5.21 18.75
N LEU A 86 -24.94 5.08 17.78
CA LEU A 86 -25.06 5.58 16.42
C LEU A 86 -25.54 4.55 15.39
N HIS A 87 -25.91 3.34 15.81
CA HIS A 87 -26.30 2.27 14.87
C HIS A 87 -27.56 2.66 14.07
N PRO A 88 -27.57 2.52 12.73
CA PRO A 88 -28.74 2.85 11.91
C PRO A 88 -29.98 2.04 12.28
N ASP A 89 -29.83 0.75 12.62
CA ASP A 89 -30.97 -0.09 13.03
C ASP A 89 -31.70 0.44 14.28
N ARG A 90 -30.98 1.13 15.18
CA ARG A 90 -31.60 1.71 16.37
C ARG A 90 -32.51 2.87 16.02
N ILE A 91 -32.15 3.64 14.99
CA ILE A 91 -32.99 4.72 14.45
C ILE A 91 -34.25 4.12 13.84
N ILE A 92 -34.11 3.07 13.01
CA ILE A 92 -35.24 2.38 12.39
C ILE A 92 -36.20 1.83 13.46
N ALA A 93 -35.66 1.19 14.50
CA ALA A 93 -36.45 0.68 15.63
C ALA A 93 -37.17 1.81 16.38
N SER A 94 -36.50 2.95 16.62
CA SER A 94 -37.14 4.11 17.27
C SER A 94 -38.28 4.70 16.42
N CYS A 95 -38.11 4.82 15.11
CA CYS A 95 -39.17 5.29 14.20
C CYS A 95 -40.38 4.36 14.17
N ALA A 96 -40.17 3.04 14.29
CA ALA A 96 -41.26 2.06 14.29
C ALA A 96 -42.10 2.09 15.58
N THR A 97 -41.55 2.59 16.70
CA THR A 97 -42.24 2.57 18.00
C THR A 97 -43.16 3.78 18.17
N SER A 98 -42.77 4.94 17.64
CA SER A 98 -43.54 6.20 17.77
C SER A 98 -44.88 6.19 17.03
N SER A 99 -45.04 5.37 15.98
CA SER A 99 -46.27 5.34 15.17
C SER A 99 -47.49 4.71 15.87
N ASN A 100 -47.30 4.01 16.99
CA ASN A 100 -48.39 3.35 17.71
C ASN A 100 -49.01 4.18 18.85
N GLN A 101 -48.39 5.30 19.25
CA GLN A 101 -48.81 6.04 20.45
C GLN A 101 -49.81 7.19 20.16
N ASP A 102 -49.99 7.60 18.91
CA ASP A 102 -50.82 8.75 18.52
C ASP A 102 -52.32 8.44 18.30
N ARG A 103 -52.80 7.24 18.67
CA ARG A 103 -54.23 6.89 18.49
C ARG A 103 -55.16 7.29 19.64
N LEU A 104 -54.68 7.93 20.71
CA LEU A 104 -55.53 8.18 21.90
C LEU A 104 -55.53 9.60 22.50
N GLY A 105 -54.96 10.63 21.86
CA GLY A 105 -54.94 11.98 22.46
C GLY A 105 -55.07 13.12 21.46
N ALA A 106 -56.26 13.71 21.37
CA ALA A 106 -56.52 14.93 20.61
C ALA A 106 -55.88 16.15 21.29
N ASN A 107 -54.63 16.48 20.92
CA ASN A 107 -54.06 17.78 21.20
C ASN A 107 -54.10 18.65 19.93
N PRO A 108 -54.86 19.77 19.92
CA PRO A 108 -54.90 20.70 18.81
C PRO A 108 -53.73 21.68 18.91
N LEU A 109 -53.10 22.00 17.77
CA LEU A 109 -52.09 23.07 17.54
C LEU A 109 -50.60 22.74 17.75
N GLY A 110 -50.15 21.51 17.47
CA GLY A 110 -48.73 21.21 17.27
C GLY A 110 -48.26 21.59 15.85
N GLU A 111 -47.21 22.39 15.78
CA GLU A 111 -46.49 22.81 14.56
C GLU A 111 -46.12 21.59 13.68
N ILE A 112 -46.60 21.58 12.43
CA ILE A 112 -46.41 20.45 11.50
C ILE A 112 -44.94 20.39 11.11
N GLN A 113 -44.19 19.44 11.67
CA GLN A 113 -42.84 19.13 11.19
C GLN A 113 -42.92 18.68 9.73
N THR A 114 -42.14 19.32 8.86
CA THR A 114 -42.16 19.00 7.43
C THR A 114 -41.39 17.70 7.18
N PRO A 115 -41.86 16.82 6.28
CA PRO A 115 -41.22 15.53 5.98
C PRO A 115 -39.73 15.60 5.59
N ASN A 116 -39.27 16.75 5.07
CA ASN A 116 -37.88 16.95 4.64
C ASN A 116 -36.88 16.97 5.81
N ASP A 117 -37.28 17.40 7.01
CA ASP A 117 -36.36 17.52 8.14
C ASP A 117 -35.94 16.14 8.70
N LEU A 118 -36.77 15.11 8.48
CA LEU A 118 -36.54 13.76 8.99
C LEU A 118 -35.53 12.96 8.15
N GLU A 119 -35.47 13.19 6.83
CA GLU A 119 -34.50 12.50 5.96
C GLU A 119 -33.06 12.99 6.22
N SER A 120 -32.87 14.30 6.39
CA SER A 120 -31.55 14.88 6.68
C SER A 120 -30.90 14.30 7.95
N SER A 121 -31.71 14.01 8.98
CA SER A 121 -31.22 13.43 10.24
C SER A 121 -30.69 12.00 10.07
N LYS A 122 -31.32 11.19 9.21
CA LYS A 122 -30.88 9.81 8.94
C LYS A 122 -29.54 9.79 8.23
N ASP A 123 -29.38 10.63 7.21
CA ASP A 123 -28.14 10.74 6.44
C ASP A 123 -26.98 11.21 7.33
N GLN A 124 -27.22 12.16 8.23
CA GLN A 124 -26.22 12.61 9.18
C GLN A 124 -25.77 11.47 10.12
N THR A 125 -26.68 10.63 10.58
CA THR A 125 -26.34 9.51 11.48
C THR A 125 -25.57 8.42 10.74
N ILE A 126 -25.97 8.08 9.50
CA ILE A 126 -25.23 7.13 8.66
C ILE A 126 -23.81 7.63 8.40
N LEU A 127 -23.66 8.93 8.12
CA LEU A 127 -22.36 9.56 7.93
C LEU A 127 -21.50 9.49 9.20
N GLN A 128 -22.08 9.77 10.38
CA GLN A 128 -21.39 9.68 11.67
C GLN A 128 -20.94 8.25 11.97
N PHE A 129 -21.81 7.25 11.75
CA PHE A 129 -21.46 5.84 11.92
C PHE A 129 -20.34 5.40 10.96
N THR A 130 -20.39 5.89 9.72
CA THR A 130 -19.32 5.64 8.73
C THR A 130 -18.00 6.22 9.21
N LYS A 131 -17.98 7.49 9.66
CA LYS A 131 -16.78 8.12 10.24
C LYS A 131 -16.23 7.33 11.43
N LEU A 132 -17.12 6.86 12.32
CA LEU A 132 -16.76 6.02 13.47
C LEU A 132 -16.07 4.72 13.04
N SER A 133 -16.63 4.03 12.03
CA SER A 133 -16.07 2.78 11.50
C SER A 133 -14.71 2.97 10.82
N VAL A 134 -14.51 4.08 10.11
CA VAL A 134 -13.24 4.43 9.47
C VAL A 134 -12.18 4.73 10.52
N ALA A 135 -12.51 5.55 11.53
CA ALA A 135 -11.61 5.86 12.64
C ALA A 135 -11.17 4.60 13.40
N TYR A 136 -12.09 3.68 13.65
CA TYR A 136 -11.77 2.41 14.31
C TYR A 136 -10.81 1.54 13.49
N ARG A 137 -11.06 1.36 12.18
CA ARG A 137 -10.17 0.60 11.29
C ARG A 137 -8.80 1.25 11.19
N HIS A 138 -8.73 2.56 11.05
CA HIS A 138 -7.46 3.29 11.02
C HIS A 138 -6.63 3.01 12.29
N LEU A 139 -7.24 3.08 13.49
CA LEU A 139 -6.51 2.82 14.74
C LEU A 139 -6.15 1.35 14.96
N MET A 140 -6.99 0.41 14.51
CA MET A 140 -6.81 -1.02 14.78
C MET A 140 -6.04 -1.77 13.70
N ASP A 141 -6.35 -1.52 12.43
CA ASP A 141 -5.81 -2.27 11.30
C ASP A 141 -4.56 -1.58 10.76
N GLU A 142 -4.55 -0.25 10.75
CA GLU A 142 -3.44 0.58 10.26
C GLU A 142 -2.52 1.07 11.39
N ASN A 143 -2.75 0.62 12.63
CA ASN A 143 -2.06 1.06 13.86
C ASN A 143 -2.07 2.58 14.07
N GLY A 144 -3.04 3.30 13.52
CA GLY A 144 -3.09 4.75 13.52
C GLY A 144 -1.83 5.34 12.88
N VAL A 145 -1.44 4.85 11.71
CA VAL A 145 -0.35 5.43 10.93
C VAL A 145 -1.00 6.33 9.88
N GLY A 146 -0.74 7.64 9.97
CA GLY A 146 -1.29 8.59 9.01
C GLY A 146 -0.62 8.52 7.63
N THR A 147 -0.96 9.47 6.76
CA THR A 147 -0.40 9.62 5.40
C THR A 147 1.06 10.09 5.33
N GLN A 148 1.80 9.97 6.44
CA GLN A 148 3.15 10.52 6.68
C GLN A 148 4.24 9.65 6.05
N CYS A 149 4.04 9.32 4.78
CA CYS A 149 4.95 8.51 4.02
C CYS A 149 4.94 8.97 2.57
N ASN A 150 6.11 9.27 2.03
CA ASN A 150 6.26 9.50 0.62
C ASN A 150 6.04 8.16 -0.13
N PRO A 151 5.00 8.04 -0.99
CA PRO A 151 4.74 6.81 -1.71
C PRO A 151 5.91 6.41 -2.63
N LYS A 152 6.76 7.37 -3.05
CA LYS A 152 7.96 7.09 -3.84
C LYS A 152 8.96 6.20 -3.08
N HIS A 153 9.03 6.30 -1.76
CA HIS A 153 9.92 5.49 -0.92
C HIS A 153 9.33 4.10 -0.58
N LYS A 154 8.05 3.84 -0.89
CA LYS A 154 7.41 2.51 -0.71
C LYS A 154 7.66 1.55 -1.88
N LEU A 155 8.14 2.03 -3.02
CA LEU A 155 8.43 1.21 -4.22
C LEU A 155 9.45 0.08 -3.96
N PRO A 156 10.58 0.32 -3.26
CA PRO A 156 11.50 -0.76 -2.88
C PRO A 156 10.83 -1.82 -1.97
N LEU A 157 9.94 -1.41 -1.07
CA LEU A 157 9.21 -2.30 -0.16
C LEU A 157 8.18 -3.19 -0.88
N LEU A 158 7.42 -2.62 -1.83
CA LEU A 158 6.42 -3.36 -2.62
C LEU A 158 7.03 -4.53 -3.41
N LEU A 159 8.29 -4.40 -3.83
CA LEU A 159 8.99 -5.41 -4.61
C LEU A 159 9.72 -6.46 -3.75
N THR A 160 9.90 -6.15 -2.46
CA THR A 160 10.48 -7.10 -1.50
C THR A 160 9.38 -7.98 -0.89
N ALA A 161 8.18 -7.42 -0.66
CA ALA A 161 7.03 -8.14 -0.13
C ALA A 161 6.49 -9.23 -1.09
N THR A 162 6.50 -8.99 -2.40
CA THR A 162 6.11 -10.00 -3.40
C THR A 162 7.10 -11.17 -3.46
N ALA A 163 8.40 -10.91 -3.26
CA ALA A 163 9.41 -11.96 -3.16
C ALA A 163 9.25 -12.82 -1.90
N ALA A 164 8.82 -12.23 -0.77
CA ALA A 164 8.55 -12.97 0.46
C ALA A 164 7.22 -13.76 0.40
N SER A 165 6.17 -13.18 -0.21
CA SER A 165 4.85 -13.81 -0.31
C SER A 165 4.84 -15.01 -1.25
N ALA A 166 5.67 -15.04 -2.30
CA ALA A 166 5.78 -16.18 -3.22
C ALA A 166 6.38 -17.44 -2.55
N CYS A 167 7.05 -17.32 -1.41
CA CYS A 167 7.62 -18.46 -0.69
C CYS A 167 6.64 -19.16 0.27
N SER A 168 5.46 -18.59 0.55
CA SER A 168 4.57 -19.09 1.62
C SER A 168 3.37 -19.92 1.14
N SER A 169 3.12 -20.04 -0.16
CA SER A 169 1.94 -20.75 -0.70
C SER A 169 2.22 -22.21 -1.08
N LYS A 170 2.95 -22.96 -0.24
CA LYS A 170 2.88 -24.43 -0.27
C LYS A 170 1.80 -24.85 0.72
N GLU A 171 0.56 -24.75 0.25
CA GLU A 171 -0.59 -25.34 0.91
C GLU A 171 -0.36 -26.84 1.01
N VAL A 172 -0.34 -27.33 2.24
CA VAL A 172 -0.12 -28.73 2.61
C VAL A 172 -1.32 -29.53 2.13
N GLN A 173 -1.25 -30.11 0.93
CA GLN A 173 -2.07 -31.27 0.59
C GLN A 173 -1.51 -32.47 1.36
N ALA A 174 -2.09 -32.69 2.53
CA ALA A 174 -1.90 -33.90 3.29
C ALA A 174 -2.65 -35.06 2.59
N GLY A 175 -1.91 -36.11 2.26
CA GLY A 175 -2.47 -37.44 2.00
C GLY A 175 -2.15 -38.01 0.62
N ASP A 176 -0.98 -38.62 0.48
CA ASP A 176 -0.92 -40.05 0.17
C ASP A 176 0.52 -40.58 0.28
N ALA A 177 0.69 -41.55 1.17
CA ALA A 177 1.95 -42.20 1.47
C ALA A 177 2.15 -43.39 0.53
N ASN A 178 2.79 -43.19 -0.62
CA ASN A 178 3.72 -44.14 -1.24
C ASN A 178 4.13 -43.69 -2.65
N GLY A 179 5.41 -43.41 -2.84
CA GLY A 179 6.00 -43.24 -4.17
C GLY A 179 7.21 -42.32 -4.14
N GLY A 180 8.40 -42.90 -4.06
CA GLY A 180 9.64 -42.16 -4.25
C GLY A 180 9.72 -41.58 -5.66
N VAL A 181 9.39 -40.30 -5.79
CA VAL A 181 9.54 -39.53 -7.02
C VAL A 181 10.62 -38.49 -6.77
N ALA A 182 11.67 -38.55 -7.60
CA ALA A 182 12.76 -37.60 -7.60
C ALA A 182 12.21 -36.17 -7.73
N VAL A 183 12.34 -35.39 -6.66
CA VAL A 183 11.95 -33.97 -6.61
C VAL A 183 12.87 -33.21 -7.56
N GLY A 184 12.34 -32.93 -8.75
CA GLY A 184 13.01 -32.19 -9.81
C GLY A 184 13.14 -30.70 -9.48
N ASP A 185 14.33 -30.18 -9.72
CA ASP A 185 14.81 -28.80 -9.54
C ASP A 185 14.16 -27.78 -10.52
N CYS A 186 12.94 -28.05 -11.01
CA CYS A 186 12.30 -27.25 -12.07
C CYS A 186 11.54 -26.01 -11.58
N ASP A 187 11.16 -25.94 -10.30
CA ASP A 187 10.32 -24.83 -9.80
C ASP A 187 11.08 -23.54 -9.51
N GLN A 188 12.41 -23.58 -9.32
CA GLN A 188 13.18 -22.36 -8.98
C GLN A 188 13.34 -21.40 -10.15
N GLN A 189 13.26 -21.88 -11.40
CA GLN A 189 13.49 -21.03 -12.59
C GLN A 189 12.30 -20.14 -12.93
N ASN A 190 11.08 -20.64 -12.75
CA ASN A 190 9.86 -19.85 -13.01
C ASN A 190 9.75 -18.68 -12.03
N ASN A 191 10.02 -18.92 -10.74
CA ASN A 191 9.97 -17.88 -9.70
C ASN A 191 10.94 -16.72 -9.96
N ASN A 192 12.12 -16.98 -10.54
CA ASN A 192 13.08 -15.93 -10.89
C ASN A 192 12.61 -15.09 -12.07
N THR A 193 11.88 -15.69 -13.02
CA THR A 193 11.34 -15.01 -14.20
C THR A 193 10.20 -14.09 -13.79
N ASP A 194 9.27 -14.59 -12.96
CA ASP A 194 8.15 -13.80 -12.44
C ASP A 194 8.63 -12.65 -11.55
N ARG A 195 9.64 -12.90 -10.71
CA ARG A 195 10.27 -11.86 -9.90
C ARG A 195 10.92 -10.79 -10.77
N PHE A 196 11.67 -11.17 -11.80
CA PHE A 196 12.26 -10.21 -12.73
C PHE A 196 11.19 -9.39 -13.44
N ALA A 197 10.11 -10.04 -13.90
CA ALA A 197 9.00 -9.38 -14.58
C ALA A 197 8.28 -8.37 -13.67
N ALA A 198 8.01 -8.74 -12.42
CA ALA A 198 7.42 -7.85 -11.42
C ALA A 198 8.34 -6.65 -11.12
N GLN A 199 9.63 -6.90 -10.92
CA GLN A 199 10.64 -5.87 -10.69
C GLN A 199 10.73 -4.90 -11.88
N LEU A 200 10.85 -5.42 -13.10
CA LEU A 200 10.91 -4.61 -14.31
C LEU A 200 9.64 -3.77 -14.49
N THR A 201 8.46 -4.35 -14.25
CA THR A 201 7.18 -3.64 -14.36
C THR A 201 7.12 -2.46 -13.40
N ALA A 202 7.54 -2.63 -12.15
CA ALA A 202 7.55 -1.55 -11.17
C ALA A 202 8.56 -0.44 -11.52
N VAL A 203 9.76 -0.79 -12.02
CA VAL A 203 10.71 0.24 -12.50
C VAL A 203 10.09 1.05 -13.63
N VAL A 204 9.43 0.39 -14.58
CA VAL A 204 8.89 1.06 -15.76
C VAL A 204 7.66 1.90 -15.42
N ALA A 205 6.82 1.44 -14.48
CA ALA A 205 5.64 2.17 -14.02
C ALA A 205 5.98 3.55 -13.43
N GLU A 206 7.15 3.71 -12.80
CA GLU A 206 7.63 4.99 -12.25
C GLU A 206 7.77 6.08 -13.33
N TYR A 207 8.08 5.71 -14.57
CA TYR A 207 8.32 6.65 -15.68
C TYR A 207 7.05 7.02 -16.44
N ASN A 208 5.89 6.40 -16.12
CA ASN A 208 4.59 6.66 -16.73
C ASN A 208 4.69 6.83 -18.26
N ASP A 209 4.18 7.96 -18.77
CA ASP A 209 4.06 8.29 -20.18
C ASP A 209 5.42 8.67 -20.83
N LYS A 210 6.46 8.92 -20.03
CA LYS A 210 7.79 9.30 -20.55
C LYS A 210 8.61 8.09 -21.00
N GLY A 211 8.34 6.91 -20.44
CA GLY A 211 9.12 5.69 -20.65
C GLY A 211 10.55 5.78 -20.09
N LEU A 212 11.19 4.62 -19.93
CA LEU A 212 12.55 4.48 -19.43
C LEU A 212 13.53 4.23 -20.59
N ASP A 213 14.59 5.03 -20.71
CA ASP A 213 15.67 4.77 -21.66
C ASP A 213 16.35 3.42 -21.36
N ILE A 214 16.44 2.54 -22.36
CA ILE A 214 17.04 1.22 -22.25
C ILE A 214 18.50 1.26 -21.76
N SER A 215 19.23 2.32 -22.07
CA SER A 215 20.62 2.53 -21.62
C SER A 215 20.72 2.80 -20.11
N ASN A 216 19.65 3.34 -19.52
CA ASN A 216 19.56 3.65 -18.10
C ASN A 216 18.95 2.51 -17.27
N LEU A 217 18.34 1.50 -17.90
CA LEU A 217 17.69 0.38 -17.21
C LEU A 217 18.63 -0.29 -16.19
N ARG A 218 19.86 -0.63 -16.59
CA ARG A 218 20.84 -1.27 -15.68
C ARG A 218 21.23 -0.37 -14.51
N LYS A 219 21.38 0.94 -14.76
CA LYS A 219 21.73 1.91 -13.72
C LYS A 219 20.59 2.01 -12.69
N LYS A 220 19.36 2.09 -13.17
CA LYS A 220 18.16 2.16 -12.33
C LYS A 220 17.91 0.87 -11.56
N TRP A 221 18.14 -0.28 -12.19
CA TRP A 221 18.09 -1.57 -11.50
C TRP A 221 19.06 -1.64 -10.32
N LYS A 222 20.33 -1.28 -10.54
CA LYS A 222 21.35 -1.26 -9.49
C LYS A 222 21.04 -0.23 -8.39
N GLN A 223 20.37 0.88 -8.74
CA GLN A 223 19.92 1.87 -7.76
C GLN A 223 18.82 1.32 -6.85
N LEU A 224 17.85 0.59 -7.41
CA LEU A 224 16.71 0.04 -6.66
C LEU A 224 17.04 -1.27 -5.93
N TRP A 225 17.95 -2.07 -6.48
CA TRP A 225 18.40 -3.34 -5.90
C TRP A 225 19.92 -3.50 -6.01
N PRO A 226 20.69 -2.92 -5.07
CA PRO A 226 22.14 -3.04 -5.06
C PRO A 226 22.64 -4.48 -5.00
N ASP A 227 21.90 -5.34 -4.28
CA ASP A 227 22.25 -6.75 -4.05
C ASP A 227 21.71 -7.71 -5.12
N SER A 228 20.82 -7.23 -6.00
CA SER A 228 20.23 -8.05 -7.07
C SER A 228 20.94 -7.80 -8.39
N GLU A 229 21.68 -8.79 -8.89
CA GLU A 229 22.32 -8.68 -10.19
C GLU A 229 21.28 -8.59 -11.33
N PHE A 230 21.50 -7.67 -12.27
CA PHE A 230 20.67 -7.60 -13.46
C PHE A 230 20.87 -8.86 -14.33
N PRO A 231 19.80 -9.56 -14.76
CA PRO A 231 19.95 -10.82 -15.50
C PRO A 231 20.85 -10.68 -16.73
N PRO A 232 21.82 -11.59 -16.93
CA PRO A 232 22.71 -11.50 -18.07
C PRO A 232 21.96 -11.82 -19.37
N PRO A 233 22.12 -11.02 -20.44
CA PRO A 233 21.38 -11.19 -21.70
C PRO A 233 21.73 -12.47 -22.47
N ASN A 234 22.73 -13.22 -22.00
CA ASN A 234 23.27 -14.40 -22.67
C ASN A 234 22.83 -15.73 -22.05
N ARG A 235 22.07 -15.71 -20.94
CA ARG A 235 21.46 -16.95 -20.45
C ARG A 235 20.20 -17.21 -21.25
N ARG A 236 20.38 -17.75 -22.45
CA ARG A 236 19.28 -18.49 -23.08
C ARG A 236 18.96 -19.63 -22.12
N CYS A 237 17.76 -19.66 -21.56
CA CYS A 237 17.18 -20.90 -21.03
C CYS A 237 17.15 -21.87 -22.21
N GLN A 238 18.22 -22.63 -22.41
CA GLN A 238 18.21 -23.78 -23.29
C GLN A 238 17.43 -24.83 -22.51
N PRO A 239 16.20 -25.18 -22.91
CA PRO A 239 15.50 -26.30 -22.29
C PRO A 239 16.34 -27.55 -22.59
N ASN A 240 16.97 -28.09 -21.55
CA ASN A 240 17.60 -29.41 -21.49
C ASN A 240 18.18 -29.92 -22.82
N GLN A 241 19.25 -29.31 -23.32
CA GLN A 241 20.11 -30.01 -24.27
C GLN A 241 21.08 -30.87 -23.48
N SER A 242 20.76 -32.16 -23.46
CA SER A 242 21.54 -33.25 -22.92
C SER A 242 23.01 -33.15 -23.34
N LEU A 243 23.89 -33.49 -22.39
CA LEU A 243 25.34 -33.50 -22.53
C LEU A 243 25.77 -34.27 -23.80
N SER A 244 26.07 -33.55 -24.89
CA SER A 244 26.94 -34.08 -25.94
C SER A 244 28.25 -33.29 -25.93
N THR A 245 29.24 -33.92 -25.31
CA THR A 245 30.62 -33.46 -25.23
C THR A 245 31.26 -33.64 -26.60
N THR A 246 31.32 -32.56 -27.39
CA THR A 246 32.41 -32.16 -28.32
C THR A 246 31.86 -31.19 -29.35
N ALA A 247 31.76 -29.91 -29.02
CA ALA A 247 31.40 -28.88 -30.00
C ALA A 247 32.36 -27.69 -29.91
N THR A 248 32.97 -27.39 -31.05
CA THR A 248 33.89 -26.29 -31.29
C THR A 248 33.25 -24.95 -30.88
N ARG A 249 34.01 -24.16 -30.11
CA ARG A 249 33.59 -22.90 -29.47
C ARG A 249 33.31 -21.82 -30.53
N LYS A 250 32.16 -21.86 -31.21
CA LYS A 250 31.71 -20.76 -32.07
C LYS A 250 31.47 -19.52 -31.19
N LYS A 251 32.12 -18.40 -31.53
CA LYS A 251 31.89 -17.10 -30.87
C LYS A 251 30.41 -16.77 -31.00
N GLY A 252 29.65 -16.89 -29.90
CA GLY A 252 28.24 -16.56 -29.85
C GLY A 252 28.02 -15.09 -30.22
N LYS A 253 27.03 -14.83 -31.07
CA LYS A 253 26.58 -13.47 -31.40
C LYS A 253 26.11 -12.80 -30.11
N LYS A 254 26.62 -11.61 -29.79
CA LYS A 254 26.19 -10.86 -28.60
C LYS A 254 24.73 -10.43 -28.77
N THR A 255 23.84 -10.94 -27.94
CA THR A 255 22.44 -10.50 -27.89
C THR A 255 22.38 -9.07 -27.36
N THR A 256 21.66 -8.19 -28.04
CA THR A 256 21.48 -6.80 -27.56
C THR A 256 20.45 -6.77 -26.42
N MET A 257 20.54 -5.78 -25.52
CA MET A 257 19.56 -5.63 -24.43
C MET A 257 18.12 -5.55 -24.95
N ARG A 258 17.93 -4.86 -26.07
CA ARG A 258 16.64 -4.74 -26.73
C ARG A 258 16.07 -6.11 -27.10
N GLN A 259 16.87 -6.90 -27.83
CA GLN A 259 16.45 -8.23 -28.25
C GLN A 259 16.16 -9.13 -27.05
N TRP A 260 16.98 -9.05 -26.00
CA TRP A 260 16.77 -9.82 -24.78
C TRP A 260 15.45 -9.46 -24.08
N LEU A 261 15.10 -8.17 -23.99
CA LEU A 261 13.81 -7.72 -23.44
C LEU A 261 12.62 -8.14 -24.32
N GLU A 262 12.75 -8.09 -25.65
CA GLU A 262 11.72 -8.59 -26.58
C GLU A 262 11.50 -10.10 -26.39
N GLU A 263 12.55 -10.87 -26.09
CA GLU A 263 12.46 -12.32 -25.87
C GLU A 263 11.94 -12.70 -24.48
N ASN A 264 12.29 -11.96 -23.41
CA ASN A 264 12.04 -12.38 -22.02
C ASN A 264 10.96 -11.56 -21.30
N ALA A 265 10.52 -10.43 -21.86
CA ALA A 265 9.61 -9.50 -21.18
C ALA A 265 8.63 -8.80 -22.13
N SER A 266 8.39 -9.32 -23.35
CA SER A 266 7.47 -8.71 -24.33
C SER A 266 5.99 -8.77 -23.93
N ASP A 267 5.67 -9.62 -22.95
CA ASP A 267 4.37 -9.70 -22.31
C ASP A 267 4.11 -8.50 -21.38
N ILE A 268 5.13 -7.98 -20.69
CA ILE A 268 5.00 -6.90 -19.70
C ILE A 268 5.47 -5.52 -20.19
N VAL A 269 6.42 -5.46 -21.13
CA VAL A 269 6.99 -4.21 -21.61
C VAL A 269 6.79 -3.98 -23.11
N LEU A 270 6.62 -2.71 -23.47
CA LEU A 270 6.54 -2.24 -24.84
C LEU A 270 7.76 -1.36 -25.15
N LEU A 271 8.49 -1.70 -26.20
CA LEU A 271 9.66 -0.95 -26.65
C LEU A 271 9.26 -0.03 -27.80
N ARG A 272 9.46 1.30 -27.65
CA ARG A 272 9.21 2.29 -28.71
C ARG A 272 10.40 3.21 -28.87
N LYS A 273 10.63 3.71 -30.08
CA LYS A 273 11.58 4.80 -30.32
C LYS A 273 10.89 6.13 -30.05
N ASP A 274 11.53 7.02 -29.28
CA ASP A 274 11.06 8.38 -29.13
C ASP A 274 11.35 9.23 -30.38
N GLU A 275 10.94 10.49 -30.35
CA GLU A 275 11.17 11.47 -31.44
C GLU A 275 12.66 11.67 -31.75
N ARG A 276 13.55 11.34 -30.81
CA ARG A 276 15.01 11.42 -30.96
C ARG A 276 15.62 10.10 -31.43
N GLY A 277 14.81 9.08 -31.69
CA GLY A 277 15.25 7.75 -32.10
C GLY A 277 15.78 6.87 -30.96
N ILE A 278 15.67 7.31 -29.69
CA ILE A 278 16.12 6.57 -28.51
C ILE A 278 15.07 5.52 -28.15
N VAL A 279 15.49 4.28 -27.94
CA VAL A 279 14.60 3.17 -27.56
C VAL A 279 14.23 3.30 -26.08
N ARG A 280 12.94 3.50 -25.80
CA ARG A 280 12.36 3.57 -24.47
C ARG A 280 11.47 2.38 -24.17
N ILE A 281 11.43 2.02 -22.89
CA ILE A 281 10.65 0.93 -22.31
C ILE A 281 9.40 1.54 -21.67
N TYR A 282 8.24 1.01 -22.02
CA TYR A 282 6.93 1.40 -21.48
C TYR A 282 6.25 0.18 -20.86
N ALA A 283 5.44 0.37 -19.83
CA ALA A 283 4.63 -0.71 -19.26
C ALA A 283 3.49 -0.99 -20.25
N LYS A 284 3.28 -2.26 -20.61
CA LYS A 284 2.20 -2.64 -21.53
C LYS A 284 0.82 -2.41 -20.90
N TYR A 285 0.74 -2.58 -19.57
CA TYR A 285 -0.45 -2.35 -18.76
C TYR A 285 -0.12 -1.28 -17.70
N PRO A 286 -0.19 0.02 -18.03
CA PRO A 286 0.02 1.06 -17.03
C PRO A 286 -1.06 0.96 -15.95
N PRO A 287 -0.73 1.22 -14.67
CA PRO A 287 -1.75 1.29 -13.62
C PRO A 287 -2.79 2.32 -14.04
N THR A 288 -4.07 1.94 -14.02
CA THR A 288 -5.16 2.87 -14.31
C THR A 288 -5.05 4.00 -13.29
N LYS A 289 -4.68 5.20 -13.74
CA LYS A 289 -4.71 6.39 -12.91
C LYS A 289 -6.15 6.48 -12.40
N SER A 290 -6.37 6.19 -11.13
CA SER A 290 -7.66 6.41 -10.50
C SER A 290 -7.91 7.91 -10.64
N THR A 291 -8.73 8.30 -11.61
CA THR A 291 -9.20 9.67 -11.72
C THR A 291 -9.88 9.98 -10.39
N PRO A 292 -9.38 10.95 -9.61
CA PRO A 292 -10.06 11.34 -8.38
C PRO A 292 -11.49 11.72 -8.76
N SER A 293 -12.43 11.00 -8.16
CA SER A 293 -13.87 11.19 -8.35
C SER A 293 -14.32 12.44 -7.60
#